data_AF-A0A8S9YBH8-F1
#
_entry.id   AF-A0A8S9YBH8-F1
#
_cell.length_a   1.000
_cell.length_b   1.000
_cell.length_c   1.000
_cell.angle_alpha   90.00
_cell.angle_beta   90.00
_cell.angle_gamma   90.00
#
_symmetry.space_group_name_H-M   'P 1'
#
loop_
_entity.id
_entity.type
_entity.pdbx_description
1 polymer ?
#
loop_
_entity_poly.entity_id
_entity_poly.type
_entity_poly.pdbx_seq_one_letter_code
_entity_poly.pdbx_strand_id
1 'polypeptide(L)'
;MLGDLSGAAESCGDVFINHQGCSGKLGSFLSDSNGRGVLVTENTDIKLWELIGRSVVLHDEDSQTRIACGVIGRSATLRSNTKKVCLCSGQTMWEEHAANPIG
;
A
#
# COMPACT_ATOMS: atom_id res chain seq x y z
N MET A 1 6.15 -11.80 7.01
CA MET A 1 5.39 -10.72 6.34
C MET A 1 4.43 -11.39 5.38
N LEU A 2 3.16 -11.42 5.77
CA LEU A 2 2.04 -12.07 5.11
C LEU A 2 1.05 -11.01 4.64
N GLY A 3 0.39 -11.22 3.50
CA GLY A 3 -0.70 -10.34 3.04
C GLY A 3 -2.03 -10.56 3.77
N ASP A 4 -2.00 -10.77 5.09
CA ASP A 4 -3.19 -11.02 5.91
C ASP A 4 -3.48 -9.82 6.80
N LEU A 5 -4.67 -9.22 6.59
CA LEU A 5 -5.17 -8.07 7.35
C LEU A 5 -6.35 -8.44 8.27
N SER A 6 -6.66 -9.73 8.43
CA SER A 6 -7.80 -10.22 9.23
C SER A 6 -7.74 -9.81 10.71
N GLY A 7 -6.52 -9.67 11.24
CA GLY A 7 -6.21 -9.16 12.58
C GLY A 7 -5.42 -7.86 12.53
N ALA A 8 -5.72 -6.98 11.57
CA ALA A 8 -4.95 -5.76 11.29
C ALA A 8 -3.46 -6.07 11.10
N ALA A 9 -2.58 -5.30 11.74
CA ALA A 9 -1.14 -5.44 11.56
C ALA A 9 -0.55 -6.65 12.29
N GLU A 10 -1.24 -7.24 13.26
CA GLU A 10 -0.77 -8.41 14.01
C GLU A 10 -0.74 -9.67 13.13
N SER A 11 -1.72 -9.84 12.25
CA SER A 11 -1.76 -10.94 11.29
C SER A 11 -0.73 -10.83 10.16
N CYS A 12 -0.04 -9.69 10.03
CA CYS A 12 0.96 -9.48 8.97
C CYS A 12 2.24 -10.30 9.19
N GLY A 13 2.45 -10.92 10.36
CA GLY A 13 3.63 -11.71 10.68
C GLY A 13 4.93 -10.89 10.77
N ASP A 14 6.08 -11.57 10.64
CA ASP A 14 7.42 -10.99 10.86
C ASP A 14 7.94 -10.15 9.70
N VAL A 15 9.10 -9.50 9.85
CA VAL A 15 9.77 -8.80 8.74
C VAL A 15 10.10 -9.78 7.61
N PHE A 16 9.88 -9.37 6.36
CA PHE A 16 10.25 -10.18 5.20
C PHE A 16 11.77 -10.34 5.10
N ILE A 17 12.24 -11.56 4.91
CA ILE A 17 13.62 -11.88 4.59
C ILE A 17 13.61 -12.66 3.27
N ASN A 18 14.39 -12.23 2.29
CA ASN A 18 14.50 -12.95 1.01
C ASN A 18 15.43 -14.18 1.13
N HIS A 19 15.57 -14.93 0.04
CA HIS A 19 16.39 -16.15 0.01
C HIS A 19 17.90 -15.90 0.16
N GLN A 20 18.36 -14.66 -0.07
CA GLN A 20 19.72 -14.21 0.19
C GLN A 20 19.93 -13.68 1.62
N GLY A 21 18.90 -13.65 2.46
CA GLY A 21 18.98 -13.13 3.82
C GLY A 21 18.81 -11.61 3.93
N CYS A 22 18.45 -10.92 2.84
CA CYS A 22 18.22 -9.48 2.84
C CYS A 22 16.87 -9.13 3.48
N SER A 23 16.87 -8.12 4.34
CA SER A 23 15.70 -7.68 5.10
C SER A 23 14.83 -6.68 4.33
N GLY A 24 13.51 -6.86 4.40
CA GLY A 24 12.49 -5.95 3.88
C GLY A 24 12.25 -4.69 4.71
N LYS A 25 13.15 -4.36 5.66
CA LYS A 25 13.08 -3.09 6.40
C LYS A 25 13.45 -1.93 5.48
N LEU A 26 12.52 -1.00 5.29
CA LEU A 26 12.65 0.11 4.34
C LEU A 26 13.37 1.35 4.91
N GLY A 27 13.32 1.53 6.24
CA GLY A 27 13.91 2.67 6.94
C GLY A 27 12.97 3.24 8.01
N SER A 28 13.36 4.37 8.58
CA SER A 28 12.58 5.20 9.51
C SER A 28 12.44 6.61 8.94
N PHE A 29 11.40 7.32 9.36
CA PHE A 29 11.20 8.74 9.04
C PHE A 29 10.53 9.44 10.22
N LEU A 30 10.71 10.75 10.31
CA LEU A 30 10.00 11.58 11.29
C LEU A 30 8.75 12.17 10.64
N SER A 31 7.65 12.19 11.38
CA SER A 31 6.46 12.96 11.03
C SER A 31 6.67 14.43 11.34
N ASP A 32 6.09 15.31 10.52
CA ASP A 32 5.98 16.73 10.81
C ASP A 32 4.91 17.00 11.88
N SER A 33 4.75 18.28 12.25
CA SER A 33 3.74 18.72 13.22
C SER A 33 2.29 18.44 12.82
N ASN A 34 2.03 18.13 11.55
CA ASN A 34 0.71 17.76 11.05
C ASN A 34 0.52 16.22 10.97
N GLY A 35 1.49 15.44 11.45
CA GLY A 35 1.46 13.98 11.39
C GLY A 35 1.81 13.41 10.00
N ARG A 36 2.36 14.22 9.08
CA ARG A 36 2.76 13.76 7.76
C ARG A 36 4.24 13.36 7.77
N GLY A 37 4.53 12.17 7.28
CA GLY A 37 5.90 11.71 7.04
C GLY A 37 6.08 11.22 5.62
N VAL A 38 7.31 11.36 5.12
CA VAL A 38 7.69 10.92 3.78
C VAL A 38 8.98 10.13 3.87
N LEU A 39 8.95 8.91 3.34
CA LEU A 39 10.12 8.07 3.16
C LEU A 39 10.24 7.73 1.67
N VAL A 40 11.40 8.03 1.10
CA VAL A 40 11.82 7.54 -0.22
C VAL A 40 13.07 6.72 0.01
N THR A 41 13.05 5.47 -0.45
CA THR A 41 14.14 4.52 -0.23
C THR A 41 14.38 3.73 -1.51
N GLU A 42 15.62 3.33 -1.72
CA GLU A 42 16.04 2.44 -2.79
C GLU A 42 16.56 1.14 -2.16
N ASN A 43 16.08 0.01 -2.67
CA ASN A 43 16.55 -1.31 -2.27
C ASN A 43 16.78 -2.13 -3.54
N THR A 44 18.04 -2.48 -3.80
CA THR A 44 18.45 -3.23 -4.99
C THR A 44 18.44 -4.75 -4.78
N ASP A 45 18.40 -5.18 -3.52
CA ASP A 45 18.57 -6.56 -3.09
C ASP A 45 17.26 -7.35 -3.11
N ILE A 46 16.13 -6.64 -2.95
CA ILE A 46 14.79 -7.23 -2.96
C ILE A 46 14.08 -6.89 -4.26
N LYS A 47 13.49 -7.89 -4.90
CA LYS A 47 12.77 -7.69 -6.16
C LYS A 47 11.28 -7.44 -5.92
N LEU A 48 10.69 -6.54 -6.71
CA LEU A 48 9.27 -6.15 -6.57
C LEU A 48 8.32 -7.35 -6.59
N TRP A 49 8.57 -8.34 -7.47
CA TRP A 49 7.71 -9.52 -7.58
C TRP A 49 7.74 -10.42 -6.34
N GLU A 50 8.79 -10.34 -5.51
CA GLU A 50 8.85 -11.06 -4.23
C GLU A 50 7.97 -10.40 -3.17
N LEU A 51 7.59 -9.12 -3.36
CA LEU A 51 6.82 -8.31 -2.42
C LEU A 51 5.32 -8.26 -2.73
N ILE A 52 4.91 -8.49 -3.98
CA ILE A 52 3.50 -8.45 -4.37
C ILE A 52 2.68 -9.45 -3.54
N GLY A 53 1.58 -8.99 -2.96
CA GLY A 53 0.71 -9.81 -2.10
C GLY A 53 1.20 -9.94 -0.66
N ARG A 54 2.31 -9.30 -0.28
CA ARG A 54 2.74 -9.14 1.12
C ARG A 54 2.22 -7.83 1.71
N SER A 55 2.39 -7.62 3.00
CA SER A 55 1.93 -6.42 3.72
C SER A 55 3.07 -5.47 4.12
N VAL A 56 2.97 -4.18 3.78
CA VAL A 56 3.81 -3.16 4.42
C VAL A 56 3.22 -2.81 5.78
N VAL A 57 4.07 -2.65 6.80
CA VAL A 57 3.65 -2.32 8.17
C VAL A 57 4.47 -1.13 8.67
N LEU A 58 3.78 -0.09 9.15
CA LEU A 58 4.37 1.06 9.82
C LEU A 58 4.38 0.80 11.32
N HIS A 59 5.55 1.01 11.94
CA HIS A 59 5.72 0.88 13.38
C HIS A 59 6.05 2.24 14.00
N ASP A 60 5.62 2.42 15.23
CA ASP A 60 6.17 3.43 16.12
C ASP A 60 7.53 2.95 16.62
N GLU A 61 8.57 3.75 16.43
CA GLU A 61 9.94 3.32 16.76
C GLU A 61 10.17 3.25 18.28
N ASP A 62 9.53 4.11 19.07
CA ASP A 62 9.74 4.16 20.53
C ASP A 62 8.96 3.05 21.25
N SER A 63 7.67 2.91 20.93
CA SER A 63 6.79 1.92 21.56
C SER A 63 6.83 0.54 20.90
N GLN A 64 7.48 0.41 19.73
CA GLN A 64 7.52 -0.81 18.92
C GLN A 64 6.11 -1.33 18.53
N THR A 65 5.10 -0.46 18.57
CA THR A 65 3.73 -0.81 18.22
C THR A 65 3.49 -0.70 16.73
N ARG A 66 2.63 -1.58 16.19
CA ARG A 66 2.22 -1.54 14.79
C ARG A 66 1.10 -0.50 14.63
N ILE A 67 1.35 0.57 13.87
CA ILE A 67 0.41 1.70 13.71
C ILE A 67 -0.54 1.47 12.54
N ALA A 68 -0.01 0.98 11.41
CA ALA A 68 -0.77 0.81 10.18
C ALA A 68 -0.19 -0.33 9.34
N CYS A 69 -1.03 -0.92 8.49
CA CYS A 69 -0.61 -1.95 7.55
C CYS A 69 -1.42 -1.89 6.26
N GLY A 70 -0.87 -2.44 5.19
CA GLY A 70 -1.57 -2.54 3.91
C GLY A 70 -0.91 -3.55 2.97
N VAL A 71 -1.68 -4.17 2.09
CA VAL A 71 -1.16 -5.14 1.12
C VAL A 71 -0.53 -4.43 -0.07
N ILE A 72 0.65 -4.89 -0.47
CA ILE A 72 1.37 -4.46 -1.66
C ILE A 72 0.65 -5.05 -2.88
N GLY A 73 -0.26 -4.25 -3.44
CA GLY A 73 -0.99 -4.57 -4.66
C GLY A 73 -0.18 -4.28 -5.93
N ARG A 74 -0.61 -4.88 -7.04
CA ARG A 74 -0.13 -4.47 -8.37
C ARG A 74 -0.73 -3.12 -8.73
N SER A 75 0.08 -2.24 -9.31
CA SER A 75 -0.40 -0.97 -9.88
C SER A 75 -0.14 -0.95 -11.38
N ALA A 76 -1.01 -0.27 -12.11
CA ALA A 76 -0.82 -0.03 -13.54
C ALA A 76 0.35 0.95 -13.77
N THR A 77 1.05 0.78 -14.89
CA THR A 77 2.09 1.72 -15.31
C THR A 77 1.44 3.02 -15.81
N LEU A 78 2.21 4.11 -15.78
CA LEU A 78 1.80 5.40 -16.33
C LEU A 78 1.31 5.21 -17.77
N ARG A 79 0.07 5.67 -18.06
CA ARG A 79 -0.64 5.56 -19.35
C ARG A 79 -1.23 4.20 -19.73
N SER A 80 -1.11 3.16 -18.92
CA SER A 80 -1.72 1.85 -19.22
C SER A 80 -3.11 1.65 -18.62
N ASN A 81 -3.62 2.61 -17.86
CA ASN A 81 -4.92 2.51 -17.20
C ASN A 81 -5.62 3.88 -17.14
N THR A 82 -6.69 4.04 -17.90
CA THR A 82 -7.66 5.13 -17.70
C THR A 82 -8.46 4.77 -16.45
N LYS A 83 -8.04 5.25 -15.27
CA LYS A 83 -8.71 4.94 -14.00
C LYS A 83 -10.09 5.59 -13.99
N LYS A 84 -11.14 4.80 -14.25
CA LYS A 84 -12.50 5.11 -13.78
C LYS A 84 -12.58 4.61 -12.34
N VAL A 85 -12.88 5.51 -11.39
CA VAL A 85 -13.10 5.13 -9.98
C VAL A 85 -14.49 4.54 -9.89
N CYS A 86 -14.59 3.24 -9.60
CA CYS A 86 -15.85 2.55 -9.38
C CYS A 86 -15.99 2.25 -7.89
N LEU A 87 -17.17 2.46 -7.33
CA LEU A 87 -17.49 1.91 -6.02
C LEU A 87 -17.68 0.39 -6.15
N CYS A 88 -17.49 -0.34 -5.05
CA CYS A 88 -17.74 -1.79 -4.98
C CYS A 88 -19.20 -2.19 -5.28
N SER A 89 -20.10 -1.21 -5.51
CA SER A 89 -21.45 -1.37 -6.06
C SER A 89 -21.50 -1.62 -7.57
N GLY A 90 -20.36 -1.55 -8.27
CA GLY A 90 -20.30 -1.70 -9.73
C GLY A 90 -20.75 -0.46 -10.49
N GLN A 91 -21.09 0.63 -9.81
CA GLN A 91 -21.44 1.89 -10.45
C GLN A 91 -20.20 2.79 -10.57
N THR A 92 -20.00 3.34 -11.77
CA THR A 92 -19.03 4.40 -12.00
C THR A 92 -19.62 5.70 -11.45
N MET A 93 -18.94 6.31 -10.49
CA MET A 93 -19.28 7.67 -10.07
C MET A 93 -18.82 8.61 -11.20
N TRP A 94 -19.75 9.43 -11.71
CA TRP A 94 -19.61 10.44 -12.78
C TRP A 94 -19.88 9.98 -14.22
N GLU A 95 -21.16 10.08 -14.59
CA GLU A 95 -21.62 10.62 -15.87
C GLU A 95 -22.65 11.74 -15.58
N GLU A 96 -22.28 12.72 -14.73
CA GLU A 96 -23.04 13.98 -14.58
C GLU A 96 -22.44 15.04 -15.51
N HIS A 97 -22.85 14.99 -16.79
CA HIS A 97 -23.15 16.15 -17.66
C HIS A 97 -23.52 15.65 -19.07
N ALA A 98 -24.59 14.87 -19.17
CA ALA A 98 -25.46 14.87 -20.33
C ALA A 98 -26.84 14.44 -19.84
N ALA A 99 -27.53 15.39 -19.22
CA ALA A 99 -28.94 15.23 -18.91
C ALA A 99 -29.69 14.79 -20.19
N ASN A 100 -30.35 13.64 -20.07
CA ASN A 100 -31.61 13.22 -20.69
C ASN A 100 -32.12 14.07 -21.88
N PRO A 101 -32.28 13.50 -23.09
CA PRO A 101 -33.08 14.13 -24.13
C PRO A 101 -34.55 14.04 -23.72
N ILE A 102 -35.11 15.16 -23.27
CA ILE A 102 -36.57 15.33 -23.18
C ILE A 102 -37.00 16.06 -24.45
N GLY A 103 -37.68 15.36 -25.36
CA GLY A 103 -38.30 15.93 -26.56
C GLY A 103 -37.47 15.85 -27.82
#